data_AF-A0A6I1ZPY6-F1
#
_entry.id   AF-A0A6I1ZPY6-F1
#
_cell.length_a   1.000
_cell.length_b   1.000
_cell.length_c   1.000
_cell.angle_alpha   90.00
_cell.angle_beta   90.00
_cell.angle_gamma   90.00
#
_symmetry.space_group_name_H-M   'P 1'
#
loop_
_entity.id
_entity.type
_entity.pdbx_description
1 polymer ?
#
loop_
_entity_poly.entity_id
_entity_poly.type
_entity_poly.pdbx_seq_one_letter_code
_entity_poly.pdbx_strand_id
1 'polypeptide(L)'
;MKQLLNGKLTTGIGVLSIVGFILLLVGATEVSAQFRMGPQLEPEQAQAAWTLAAQGVANELGLSKEATSKLIDAYKAARESYQKVMSGMMEGGGGRGARQELIATEQGKLEKALKGFLSDEQAAKAMESLGTFSNESDRFLDVLAGFNLDEENLYKALALVCTYVVESSKAMSAAMANRDFQSMRTARETHKATLDGSLYKILTPIQLITWNRATAPRMRGGPRGG
;
A
#
# COMPACT_ATOMS: atom_id res chain seq x y z
N MET A 1 16.36 11.02 66.25
CA MET A 1 16.76 9.62 65.97
C MET A 1 15.60 8.96 65.23
N LYS A 2 15.77 8.63 63.93
CA LYS A 2 14.90 7.78 63.06
C LYS A 2 13.47 8.32 62.78
N GLN A 3 12.86 8.18 61.61
CA GLN A 3 13.24 7.67 60.29
C GLN A 3 12.22 8.17 59.26
N LEU A 4 12.71 8.35 58.04
CA LEU A 4 12.03 8.48 56.75
C LEU A 4 10.76 7.63 56.59
N LEU A 5 9.70 8.23 56.02
CA LEU A 5 8.80 7.53 55.10
C LEU A 5 8.50 8.42 53.89
N ASN A 6 9.17 8.04 52.80
CA ASN A 6 8.93 8.48 51.44
C ASN A 6 7.52 8.09 50.98
N GLY A 7 6.82 9.02 50.33
CA GLY A 7 5.61 8.74 49.58
C GLY A 7 5.55 9.64 48.34
N LYS A 8 6.39 9.34 47.34
CA LYS A 8 6.22 9.90 45.99
C LYS A 8 4.97 9.25 45.38
N LEU A 9 3.87 10.01 45.28
CA LEU A 9 2.80 9.66 44.36
C LEU A 9 3.34 9.79 42.94
N THR A 10 3.61 8.64 42.33
CA THR A 10 3.83 8.49 40.91
C THR A 10 2.58 8.93 40.16
N THR A 11 2.73 9.98 39.34
CA THR A 11 1.78 10.40 38.32
C THR A 11 1.62 9.24 37.32
N GLY A 12 0.61 8.40 37.54
CA GLY A 12 0.18 7.40 36.58
C GLY A 12 -0.38 8.11 35.35
N ILE A 13 0.39 8.10 34.26
CA ILE A 13 -0.13 8.40 32.93
C ILE A 13 -1.14 7.29 32.62
N GLY A 14 -2.42 7.64 32.71
CA GLY A 14 -3.50 6.77 32.27
C GLY A 14 -3.33 6.51 30.79
N VAL A 15 -2.97 5.27 30.44
CA VAL A 15 -3.15 4.72 29.11
C VAL A 15 -4.66 4.60 28.91
N LEU A 16 -5.25 5.64 28.34
CA LEU A 16 -6.63 5.63 27.87
C LEU A 16 -6.70 4.65 26.70
N SER A 17 -7.26 3.48 26.97
CA SER A 17 -7.64 2.48 25.98
C SER A 17 -8.29 3.14 24.78
N ILE A 18 -7.65 2.96 23.63
CA ILE A 18 -8.10 3.38 22.31
C ILE A 18 -9.28 2.47 21.95
N VAL A 19 -10.48 2.90 22.31
CA VAL A 19 -11.73 2.27 21.90
C VAL A 19 -12.33 3.09 20.76
N GLY A 20 -12.46 2.43 19.61
CA GLY A 20 -13.61 2.58 18.72
C GLY A 20 -13.67 3.85 17.88
N PHE A 21 -12.96 3.86 16.75
CA PHE A 21 -13.48 4.51 15.55
C PHE A 21 -12.99 3.80 14.29
N ILE A 22 -13.32 2.51 14.17
CA ILE A 22 -13.33 1.77 12.91
C ILE A 22 -14.76 1.29 12.73
N LEU A 23 -15.25 1.40 11.50
CA LEU A 23 -16.62 1.19 11.01
C LEU A 23 -17.52 2.42 11.10
N LEU A 24 -17.50 3.18 10.01
CA LEU A 24 -18.73 3.55 9.32
C LEU A 24 -18.37 3.96 7.89
N LEU A 25 -18.26 2.96 7.01
CA LEU A 25 -18.65 3.06 5.60
C LEU A 25 -18.63 1.67 4.98
N VAL A 26 -19.67 1.43 4.17
CA VAL A 26 -20.02 0.21 3.43
C VAL A 26 -20.92 -0.77 4.20
N GLY A 27 -22.20 -0.73 3.84
CA GLY A 27 -23.22 -1.66 4.28
C GLY A 27 -22.84 -3.11 3.92
N ALA A 28 -23.32 -4.02 4.75
CA ALA A 28 -23.25 -5.45 4.50
C ALA A 28 -24.04 -5.82 3.23
N THR A 29 -23.39 -5.75 2.07
CA THR A 29 -23.74 -6.61 0.95
C THR A 29 -22.96 -7.89 1.11
N GLU A 30 -23.67 -9.02 1.14
CA GLU A 30 -23.10 -10.36 1.06
C GLU A 30 -22.03 -10.40 -0.02
N VAL A 31 -20.75 -10.41 0.38
CA VAL A 31 -19.61 -10.56 -0.52
C VAL A 31 -19.55 -12.03 -0.93
N SER A 32 -20.49 -12.43 -1.77
CA SER A 32 -20.21 -13.42 -2.80
C SER A 32 -19.23 -12.76 -3.77
N ALA A 33 -17.96 -12.68 -3.36
CA ALA A 33 -16.87 -12.31 -4.23
C ALA A 33 -16.86 -13.32 -5.38
N GLN A 34 -17.52 -12.95 -6.48
CA GLN A 34 -17.19 -13.41 -7.81
C GLN A 34 -15.73 -13.01 -8.02
N PHE A 35 -14.81 -13.90 -7.64
CA PHE A 35 -13.39 -13.76 -7.87
C PHE A 35 -13.14 -13.82 -9.37
N ARG A 36 -13.40 -12.70 -10.05
CA ARG A 36 -13.00 -12.47 -11.41
C ARG A 36 -11.48 -12.35 -11.37
N MET A 37 -10.80 -13.28 -12.06
CA MET A 37 -9.51 -12.96 -12.66
C MET A 37 -9.76 -11.79 -13.64
N GLY A 38 -9.69 -10.57 -13.13
CA GLY A 38 -10.43 -9.43 -13.70
C GLY A 38 -9.54 -8.25 -14.13
N PRO A 39 -10.13 -7.27 -14.85
CA PRO A 39 -9.50 -6.10 -15.46
C PRO A 39 -8.92 -5.10 -14.42
N GLN A 40 -8.76 -3.83 -14.80
CA GLN A 40 -8.43 -2.75 -13.87
C GLN A 40 -9.47 -2.67 -12.74
N LEU A 41 -9.06 -2.31 -11.52
CA LEU A 41 -10.02 -2.12 -10.41
C LEU A 41 -11.05 -1.06 -10.78
N GLU A 42 -12.29 -1.25 -10.34
CA GLU A 42 -13.30 -0.21 -10.44
C GLU A 42 -12.88 1.02 -9.61
N PRO A 43 -13.32 2.25 -9.96
CA PRO A 43 -12.86 3.46 -9.31
C PRO A 43 -13.01 3.45 -7.78
N GLU A 44 -14.13 2.94 -7.29
CA GLU A 44 -14.42 2.85 -5.85
C GLU A 44 -13.45 1.88 -5.14
N GLN A 45 -13.18 0.72 -5.75
CA GLN A 45 -12.23 -0.27 -5.22
C GLN A 45 -10.81 0.31 -5.19
N ALA A 46 -10.41 1.03 -6.24
CA ALA A 46 -9.12 1.69 -6.30
C ALA A 46 -8.97 2.73 -5.18
N GLN A 47 -9.99 3.58 -4.96
CA GLN A 47 -9.97 4.56 -3.87
C GLN A 47 -9.93 3.91 -2.48
N ALA A 48 -10.64 2.80 -2.28
CA ALA A 48 -10.56 2.02 -1.04
C ALA A 48 -9.15 1.46 -0.83
N ALA A 49 -8.54 0.88 -1.86
CA ALA A 49 -7.17 0.39 -1.82
C ALA A 49 -6.16 1.51 -1.50
N TRP A 50 -6.31 2.70 -2.09
CA TRP A 50 -5.44 3.84 -1.78
C TRP A 50 -5.58 4.32 -0.34
N THR A 51 -6.80 4.26 0.20
CA THR A 51 -7.05 4.56 1.61
C THR A 51 -6.27 3.60 2.51
N LEU A 52 -6.36 2.29 2.23
CA LEU A 52 -5.64 1.26 2.99
C LEU A 52 -4.12 1.41 2.89
N ALA A 53 -3.59 1.74 1.70
CA ALA A 53 -2.16 2.02 1.54
C ALA A 53 -1.70 3.17 2.45
N ALA A 54 -2.41 4.31 2.40
CA ALA A 54 -2.09 5.47 3.21
C ALA A 54 -2.27 5.21 4.71
N GLN A 55 -3.27 4.42 5.10
CA GLN A 55 -3.47 3.98 6.49
C GLN A 55 -2.34 3.09 7.00
N GLY A 56 -1.88 2.13 6.19
CA GLY A 56 -0.74 1.27 6.53
C GLY A 56 0.52 2.09 6.79
N VAL A 57 0.82 3.03 5.89
CA VAL A 57 1.97 3.94 6.02
C VAL A 57 1.80 4.88 7.23
N ALA A 58 0.61 5.42 7.44
CA ALA A 58 0.33 6.26 8.61
C ALA A 58 0.57 5.52 9.93
N ASN A 59 0.13 4.26 10.00
CA ASN A 59 0.32 3.41 11.17
C ASN A 59 1.80 3.13 11.42
N GLU A 60 2.56 2.79 10.38
CA GLU A 60 4.02 2.57 10.47
C GLU A 60 4.77 3.82 10.94
N LEU A 61 4.34 5.00 10.51
CA LEU A 61 4.92 6.29 10.90
C LEU A 61 4.42 6.82 12.25
N GLY A 62 3.46 6.13 12.89
CA GLY A 62 2.85 6.56 14.15
C GLY A 62 2.14 7.91 14.04
N LEU A 63 1.49 8.18 12.91
CA LEU A 63 0.81 9.46 12.67
C LEU A 63 -0.44 9.62 13.55
N SER A 64 -0.73 10.87 13.92
CA SER A 64 -1.98 11.23 14.58
C SER A 64 -3.17 11.04 13.63
N LYS A 65 -4.39 10.91 14.15
CA LYS A 65 -5.62 10.80 13.32
C LYS A 65 -5.75 11.93 12.30
N GLU A 66 -5.42 13.16 12.71
CA GLU A 66 -5.45 14.32 11.82
C GLU A 66 -4.42 14.21 10.69
N ALA A 67 -3.18 13.84 11.01
CA ALA A 67 -2.13 13.65 10.02
C ALA A 67 -2.43 12.46 9.09
N THR A 68 -3.01 11.38 9.61
CA THR A 68 -3.49 10.23 8.82
C THR A 68 -4.56 10.65 7.82
N SER A 69 -5.56 11.46 8.23
CA SER A 69 -6.58 11.97 7.31
C SER A 69 -5.95 12.80 6.20
N LYS A 70 -5.05 13.73 6.55
CA LYS A 70 -4.33 14.56 5.56
C LYS A 70 -3.49 13.71 4.60
N LEU A 71 -2.85 12.65 5.10
CA LEU A 71 -2.09 11.71 4.28
C LEU A 71 -2.99 10.97 3.28
N ILE A 72 -4.14 10.46 3.73
CA ILE A 72 -5.11 9.78 2.87
C ILE A 72 -5.59 10.71 1.76
N ASP A 73 -5.98 11.94 2.10
CA ASP A 73 -6.50 12.92 1.15
C ASP A 73 -5.44 13.32 0.12
N ALA A 74 -4.22 13.63 0.58
CA ALA A 74 -3.09 13.96 -0.29
C ALA A 74 -2.74 12.81 -1.24
N TYR A 75 -2.73 11.58 -0.73
CA TYR A 75 -2.41 10.41 -1.54
C TYR A 75 -3.48 10.11 -2.58
N LYS A 76 -4.77 10.17 -2.21
CA LYS A 76 -5.88 10.01 -3.17
C LYS A 76 -5.81 11.03 -4.29
N ALA A 77 -5.63 12.31 -3.95
CA ALA A 77 -5.51 13.38 -4.94
C ALA A 77 -4.33 13.13 -5.91
N ALA A 78 -3.19 12.68 -5.38
CA ALA A 78 -2.03 12.31 -6.20
C ALA A 78 -2.31 11.10 -7.11
N ARG A 79 -2.99 10.06 -6.62
CA ARG A 79 -3.36 8.88 -7.42
C ARG A 79 -4.32 9.23 -8.55
N GLU A 80 -5.32 10.07 -8.29
CA GLU A 80 -6.26 10.54 -9.31
C GLU A 80 -5.56 11.37 -10.40
N SER A 81 -4.68 12.29 -9.98
CA SER A 81 -3.86 13.08 -10.90
C SER A 81 -2.97 12.19 -11.76
N TYR A 82 -2.27 11.24 -11.13
CA TYR A 82 -1.43 10.26 -11.81
C TYR A 82 -2.22 9.41 -12.82
N GLN A 83 -3.40 8.91 -12.45
CA GLN A 83 -4.23 8.12 -13.36
C GLN A 83 -4.66 8.92 -14.60
N LYS A 84 -5.09 10.18 -14.42
CA LYS A 84 -5.47 11.07 -15.54
C LYS A 84 -4.31 11.31 -16.50
N VAL A 85 -3.11 11.53 -15.96
CA VAL A 85 -1.90 11.71 -16.76
C VAL A 85 -1.55 10.43 -17.52
N MET A 86 -1.62 9.28 -16.85
CA MET A 86 -1.30 7.99 -17.46
C MET A 86 -2.31 7.56 -18.53
N SER A 87 -3.60 7.85 -18.36
CA SER A 87 -4.61 7.55 -19.38
C SER A 87 -4.41 8.38 -20.64
N GLY A 88 -4.19 9.70 -20.49
CA GLY A 88 -3.91 10.58 -21.64
C GLY A 88 -2.63 10.18 -22.39
N MET A 89 -1.64 9.63 -21.68
CA MET A 89 -0.39 9.16 -22.30
C MET A 89 -0.57 7.88 -23.13
N MET A 90 -1.43 6.95 -22.69
CA MET A 90 -1.74 5.72 -23.43
C MET A 90 -2.49 6.04 -24.74
N GLU A 91 -3.33 7.06 -24.74
CA GLU A 91 -4.06 7.53 -25.92
C GLU A 91 -3.16 8.34 -26.88
N GLY A 92 -2.22 9.12 -26.33
CA GLY A 92 -1.32 9.97 -27.11
C GLY A 92 -0.03 9.32 -27.63
N GLY A 93 0.21 8.03 -27.31
CA GLY A 93 1.39 7.29 -27.81
C GLY A 93 2.73 7.73 -27.23
N GLY A 94 2.77 8.15 -25.97
CA GLY A 94 3.99 8.68 -25.36
C GLY A 94 5.13 7.65 -25.18
N GLY A 95 6.36 8.06 -25.48
CA GLY A 95 7.57 7.24 -25.29
C GLY A 95 7.97 7.04 -23.82
N ARG A 96 8.81 6.04 -23.55
CA ARG A 96 9.22 5.63 -22.18
C ARG A 96 9.83 6.75 -21.34
N GLY A 97 10.56 7.70 -21.95
CA GLY A 97 11.16 8.85 -21.26
C GLY A 97 10.13 9.84 -20.74
N ALA A 98 9.17 10.23 -21.58
CA ALA A 98 8.06 11.10 -21.17
C ALA A 98 7.25 10.49 -20.01
N ARG A 99 7.17 9.15 -19.94
CA ARG A 99 6.48 8.46 -18.85
C ARG A 99 7.20 8.66 -17.52
N GLN A 100 8.53 8.60 -17.53
CA GLN A 100 9.34 8.75 -16.32
C GLN A 100 9.28 10.19 -15.79
N GLU A 101 9.32 11.18 -16.67
CA GLU A 101 9.20 12.59 -16.29
C GLU A 101 7.82 12.90 -15.68
N LEU A 102 6.75 12.35 -16.25
CA LEU A 102 5.41 12.49 -15.72
C LEU A 102 5.27 11.81 -14.35
N ILE A 103 5.80 10.60 -14.18
CA ILE A 103 5.83 9.93 -12.87
C ILE A 103 6.58 10.79 -11.85
N ALA A 104 7.77 11.29 -12.19
CA ALA A 104 8.57 12.14 -11.30
C ALA A 104 7.84 13.44 -10.93
N THR A 105 7.11 14.03 -11.88
CA THR A 105 6.29 15.23 -11.66
C THR A 105 5.19 14.95 -10.63
N GLU A 106 4.45 13.85 -10.79
CA GLU A 106 3.38 13.48 -9.85
C GLU A 106 3.94 13.08 -8.48
N GLN A 107 5.10 12.41 -8.44
CA GLN A 107 5.81 12.12 -7.19
C GLN A 107 6.21 13.41 -6.46
N GLY A 108 6.75 14.40 -7.18
CA GLY A 108 7.11 15.70 -6.60
C GLY A 108 5.92 16.49 -6.06
N LYS A 109 4.75 16.39 -6.71
CA LYS A 109 3.50 16.97 -6.19
C LYS A 109 3.08 16.32 -4.87
N LEU A 110 3.10 14.99 -4.80
CA LEU A 110 2.81 14.26 -3.57
C LEU A 110 3.80 14.65 -2.48
N GLU A 111 5.11 14.57 -2.74
CA GLU A 111 6.15 14.90 -1.76
C GLU A 111 5.96 16.32 -1.19
N LYS A 112 5.71 17.31 -2.05
CA LYS A 112 5.44 18.69 -1.63
C LYS A 112 4.20 18.78 -0.74
N ALA A 113 3.12 18.06 -1.08
CA ALA A 113 1.92 18.02 -0.25
C ALA A 113 2.20 17.40 1.12
N LEU A 114 2.96 16.30 1.17
CA LEU A 114 3.32 15.61 2.41
C LEU A 114 4.18 16.48 3.33
N LYS A 115 5.19 17.17 2.78
CA LYS A 115 6.03 18.12 3.52
C LYS A 115 5.28 19.33 4.08
N GLY A 116 4.03 19.55 3.63
CA GLY A 116 3.16 20.59 4.19
C GLY A 116 2.64 20.28 5.60
N PHE A 117 2.68 19.02 6.03
CA PHE A 117 2.15 18.61 7.35
C PHE A 117 2.93 17.48 8.05
N LEU A 118 3.88 16.84 7.38
CA LEU A 118 4.80 15.84 7.95
C LEU A 118 6.20 16.44 8.11
N SER A 119 7.02 15.85 8.98
CA SER A 119 8.45 16.14 9.00
C SER A 119 9.14 15.65 7.72
N ASP A 120 10.33 16.18 7.40
CA ASP A 120 11.09 15.75 6.22
C ASP A 120 11.37 14.24 6.23
N GLU A 121 11.68 13.67 7.41
CA GLU A 121 11.91 12.23 7.56
C GLU A 121 10.64 11.41 7.34
N GLN A 122 9.51 11.86 7.89
CA GLN A 122 8.21 11.19 7.72
C GLN A 122 7.75 11.26 6.27
N ALA A 123 7.91 12.42 5.62
CA ALA A 123 7.58 12.60 4.21
C ALA A 123 8.45 11.69 3.33
N ALA A 124 9.76 11.61 3.59
CA ALA A 124 10.65 10.71 2.86
C ALA A 124 10.24 9.24 2.98
N LYS A 125 9.99 8.76 4.21
CA LYS A 125 9.53 7.38 4.46
C LYS A 125 8.17 7.09 3.81
N ALA A 126 7.23 8.02 3.88
CA ALA A 126 5.93 7.87 3.20
C ALA A 126 6.11 7.76 1.67
N MET A 127 7.03 8.53 1.10
CA MET A 127 7.33 8.50 -0.34
C MET A 127 7.95 7.18 -0.81
N GLU A 128 8.70 6.46 0.04
CA GLU A 128 9.28 5.15 -0.33
C GLU A 128 8.21 4.16 -0.78
N SER A 129 7.08 4.10 -0.06
CA SER A 129 5.96 3.22 -0.38
C SER A 129 4.95 3.86 -1.33
N LEU A 130 4.40 5.02 -0.94
CA LEU A 130 3.28 5.66 -1.65
C LEU A 130 3.71 6.27 -2.99
N GLY A 131 4.96 6.75 -3.10
CA GLY A 131 5.49 7.34 -4.31
C GLY A 131 5.60 6.36 -5.48
N THR A 132 5.53 5.04 -5.23
CA THR A 132 5.61 4.04 -6.29
C THR A 132 4.39 4.01 -7.22
N PHE A 133 3.24 4.51 -6.76
CA PHE A 133 1.98 4.50 -7.52
C PHE A 133 1.64 3.12 -8.14
N SER A 134 1.95 2.05 -7.42
CA SER A 134 1.86 0.68 -7.93
C SER A 134 0.41 0.18 -8.04
N ASN A 135 -0.08 0.00 -9.27
CA ASN A 135 -1.38 -0.64 -9.54
C ASN A 135 -1.40 -2.14 -9.15
N GLU A 136 -0.24 -2.77 -9.00
CA GLU A 136 -0.17 -4.11 -8.46
C GLU A 136 -0.49 -4.11 -6.97
N SER A 137 0.05 -3.14 -6.23
CA SER A 137 -0.25 -2.94 -4.81
C SER A 137 -1.74 -2.76 -4.59
N ASP A 138 -2.40 -1.90 -5.38
CA ASP A 138 -3.84 -1.65 -5.22
C ASP A 138 -4.67 -2.94 -5.26
N ARG A 139 -4.33 -3.87 -6.16
CA ARG A 139 -5.03 -5.16 -6.25
C ARG A 139 -4.78 -6.04 -5.03
N PHE A 140 -3.57 -6.00 -4.49
CA PHE A 140 -3.25 -6.75 -3.27
C PHE A 140 -4.06 -6.20 -2.09
N LEU A 141 -4.14 -4.87 -1.99
CA LEU A 141 -4.88 -4.17 -0.94
C LEU A 141 -6.40 -4.41 -1.05
N ASP A 142 -6.96 -4.42 -2.26
CA ASP A 142 -8.37 -4.78 -2.51
C ASP A 142 -8.68 -6.21 -2.05
N VAL A 143 -7.80 -7.17 -2.36
CA VAL A 143 -7.97 -8.57 -1.89
C VAL A 143 -7.91 -8.66 -0.37
N LEU A 144 -6.98 -7.95 0.29
CA LEU A 144 -6.89 -7.91 1.74
C LEU A 144 -8.12 -7.27 2.38
N ALA A 145 -8.68 -6.22 1.76
CA ALA A 145 -9.93 -5.59 2.20
C ALA A 145 -11.08 -6.61 2.24
N GLY A 146 -11.13 -7.52 1.27
CA GLY A 146 -12.15 -8.58 1.20
C GLY A 146 -12.02 -9.69 2.24
N PHE A 147 -10.91 -9.76 2.99
CA PHE A 147 -10.70 -10.81 4.00
C PHE A 147 -11.25 -10.49 5.38
N ASN A 148 -11.65 -9.24 5.62
CA ASN A 148 -12.19 -8.78 6.91
C ASN A 148 -11.30 -9.19 8.09
N LEU A 149 -9.99 -8.96 7.95
CA LEU A 149 -9.02 -9.20 9.02
C LEU A 149 -9.29 -8.26 10.19
N ASP A 150 -8.99 -8.70 11.42
CA ASP A 150 -8.93 -7.78 12.55
C ASP A 150 -7.87 -6.70 12.31
N GLU A 151 -7.99 -5.58 13.03
CA GLU A 151 -7.16 -4.39 12.82
C GLU A 151 -5.66 -4.68 12.91
N GLU A 152 -5.24 -5.49 13.89
CA GLU A 152 -3.82 -5.84 14.07
C GLU A 152 -3.29 -6.63 12.88
N ASN A 153 -4.01 -7.67 12.45
CA ASN A 153 -3.63 -8.51 11.32
C ASN A 153 -3.74 -7.77 9.98
N LEU A 154 -4.71 -6.87 9.83
CA LEU A 154 -4.81 -5.99 8.67
C LEU A 154 -3.56 -5.13 8.56
N TYR A 155 -3.17 -4.39 9.60
CA TYR A 155 -1.98 -3.53 9.54
C TYR A 155 -0.69 -4.31 9.30
N LYS A 156 -0.54 -5.51 9.89
CA LYS A 156 0.59 -6.40 9.57
C LYS A 156 0.60 -6.77 8.08
N ALA A 157 -0.55 -7.14 7.51
CA ALA A 157 -0.65 -7.48 6.10
C ALA A 157 -0.36 -6.26 5.19
N LEU A 158 -0.86 -5.07 5.54
CA LEU A 158 -0.60 -3.82 4.82
C LEU A 158 0.90 -3.48 4.81
N ALA A 159 1.58 -3.63 5.95
CA ALA A 159 3.03 -3.41 6.07
C ALA A 159 3.84 -4.38 5.20
N LEU A 160 3.43 -5.66 5.13
CA LEU A 160 4.05 -6.65 4.26
C LEU A 160 3.89 -6.28 2.77
N VAL A 161 2.71 -5.81 2.36
CA VAL A 161 2.48 -5.33 0.99
C VAL A 161 3.32 -4.09 0.69
N CYS A 162 3.41 -3.12 1.59
CA CYS A 162 4.27 -1.94 1.42
C CYS A 162 5.73 -2.34 1.25
N THR A 163 6.22 -3.26 2.09
CA THR A 163 7.58 -3.81 2.00
C THR A 163 7.83 -4.46 0.63
N TYR A 164 6.91 -5.33 0.17
CA TYR A 164 7.00 -5.95 -1.15
C TYR A 164 7.11 -4.91 -2.27
N VAL A 165 6.29 -3.84 -2.21
CA VAL A 165 6.27 -2.79 -3.22
C VAL A 165 7.58 -2.01 -3.27
N VAL A 166 8.11 -1.62 -2.10
CA VAL A 166 9.38 -0.90 -1.98
C VAL A 166 10.52 -1.74 -2.55
N GLU A 167 10.65 -2.98 -2.09
CA GLU A 167 11.76 -3.86 -2.48
C GLU A 167 11.67 -4.26 -3.96
N SER A 168 10.47 -4.57 -4.45
CA SER A 168 10.25 -4.87 -5.87
C SER A 168 10.54 -3.65 -6.76
N SER A 169 10.20 -2.44 -6.32
CA SER A 169 10.50 -1.20 -7.04
C SER A 169 12.01 -0.96 -7.15
N LYS A 170 12.75 -1.11 -6.03
CA LYS A 170 14.21 -0.99 -5.99
C LYS A 170 14.86 -2.01 -6.94
N ALA A 171 14.47 -3.28 -6.84
CA ALA A 171 15.01 -4.34 -7.67
C ALA A 171 14.71 -4.12 -9.16
N MET A 172 13.49 -3.68 -9.50
CA MET A 172 13.13 -3.38 -10.88
C MET A 172 13.93 -2.20 -11.42
N SER A 173 14.14 -1.14 -10.63
CA SER A 173 14.94 0.02 -11.03
C SER A 173 16.40 -0.36 -11.31
N ALA A 174 17.01 -1.12 -10.40
CA ALA A 174 18.38 -1.63 -10.56
C ALA A 174 18.53 -2.54 -11.79
N ALA A 175 17.60 -3.48 -11.97
CA ALA A 175 17.60 -4.37 -13.13
C ALA A 175 17.40 -3.61 -14.45
N MET A 176 16.55 -2.57 -14.47
CA MET A 176 16.36 -1.72 -15.65
C MET A 176 17.61 -0.93 -16.01
N ALA A 177 18.34 -0.41 -15.03
CA ALA A 177 19.60 0.30 -15.26
C ALA A 177 20.63 -0.60 -15.97
N ASN A 178 20.64 -1.90 -15.62
CA ASN A 178 21.54 -2.90 -16.19
C ASN A 178 20.96 -3.67 -17.40
N ARG A 179 19.72 -3.37 -17.82
CA ARG A 179 18.96 -4.11 -18.85
C ARG A 179 18.87 -5.62 -18.58
N ASP A 180 18.91 -6.01 -17.32
CA ASP A 180 18.89 -7.41 -16.88
C ASP A 180 17.45 -7.86 -16.55
N PHE A 181 16.74 -8.29 -17.60
CA PHE A 181 15.36 -8.75 -17.46
C PHE A 181 15.22 -10.06 -16.69
N GLN A 182 16.28 -10.86 -16.59
CA GLN A 182 16.25 -12.10 -15.83
C GLN A 182 16.28 -11.79 -14.33
N SER A 183 17.19 -10.92 -13.89
CA SER A 183 17.23 -10.46 -12.50
C SER A 183 15.93 -9.78 -12.09
N MET A 184 15.28 -9.05 -13.00
CA MET A 184 13.96 -8.47 -12.76
C MET A 184 12.89 -9.53 -12.48
N ARG A 185 12.86 -10.62 -13.27
CA ARG A 185 11.90 -11.71 -13.06
C ARG A 185 12.17 -12.43 -11.74
N THR A 186 13.43 -12.79 -11.49
CA THR A 186 13.85 -13.47 -10.26
C THR A 186 13.50 -12.64 -9.03
N ALA A 187 13.83 -11.34 -9.02
CA ALA A 187 13.53 -10.48 -7.89
C ALA A 187 12.02 -10.40 -7.61
N ARG A 188 11.19 -10.27 -8.65
CA ARG A 188 9.72 -10.25 -8.47
C ARG A 188 9.20 -11.56 -7.91
N GLU A 189 9.68 -12.69 -8.40
CA GLU A 189 9.30 -14.02 -7.89
C GLU A 189 9.74 -14.20 -6.43
N THR A 190 10.98 -13.80 -6.10
CA THR A 190 11.51 -13.86 -4.73
C THR A 190 10.70 -12.98 -3.78
N HIS A 191 10.50 -11.70 -4.10
CA HIS A 191 9.74 -10.79 -3.24
C HIS A 191 8.28 -11.24 -3.10
N LYS A 192 7.66 -11.76 -4.17
CA LYS A 192 6.30 -12.31 -4.09
C LYS A 192 6.24 -13.54 -3.19
N ALA A 193 7.20 -14.46 -3.31
CA ALA A 193 7.28 -15.63 -2.44
C ALA A 193 7.50 -15.23 -0.96
N THR A 194 8.31 -14.19 -0.70
CA THR A 194 8.50 -13.64 0.65
C THR A 194 7.20 -13.03 1.20
N LEU A 195 6.47 -12.27 0.38
CA LEU A 195 5.16 -11.72 0.74
C LEU A 195 4.19 -12.84 1.10
N ASP A 196 4.05 -13.84 0.22
CA ASP A 196 3.15 -14.97 0.41
C ASP A 196 3.53 -15.75 1.68
N GLY A 197 4.82 -16.08 1.82
CA GLY A 197 5.43 -16.71 3.00
C GLY A 197 5.09 -16.00 4.31
N SER A 198 5.10 -14.67 4.30
CA SER A 198 4.80 -13.87 5.47
C SER A 198 3.29 -13.80 5.76
N LEU A 199 2.47 -13.69 4.71
CA LEU A 199 1.00 -13.71 4.82
C LEU A 199 0.46 -15.06 5.30
N TYR A 200 1.17 -16.18 5.09
CA TYR A 200 0.80 -17.48 5.68
C TYR A 200 0.66 -17.46 7.20
N LYS A 201 1.33 -16.53 7.89
CA LYS A 201 1.27 -16.38 9.35
C LYS A 201 0.07 -15.58 9.83
N ILE A 202 -0.65 -14.94 8.90
CA ILE A 202 -1.73 -13.99 9.19
C ILE A 202 -3.06 -14.53 8.63
N LEU A 203 -3.02 -15.04 7.41
CA LEU A 203 -4.21 -15.49 6.67
C LEU A 203 -4.56 -16.94 7.00
N THR A 204 -5.86 -17.22 7.06
CA THR A 204 -6.36 -18.60 7.13
C THR A 204 -6.07 -19.36 5.84
N PRO A 205 -6.09 -20.72 5.84
CA PRO A 205 -5.86 -21.51 4.63
C PRO A 205 -6.78 -21.14 3.45
N ILE A 206 -8.05 -20.83 3.72
CA ILE A 206 -9.03 -20.44 2.68
C ILE A 206 -8.69 -19.05 2.10
N GLN A 207 -8.34 -18.09 2.97
CA GLN A 207 -7.90 -16.76 2.54
C GLN A 207 -6.60 -16.85 1.72
N LEU A 208 -5.68 -17.74 2.07
CA LEU A 208 -4.44 -17.96 1.33
C LEU A 208 -4.66 -18.52 -0.07
N ILE A 209 -5.53 -19.52 -0.22
CA ILE A 209 -5.92 -20.04 -1.55
C ILE A 209 -6.49 -18.90 -2.40
N THR A 210 -7.34 -18.09 -1.79
CA THR A 210 -7.98 -16.94 -2.43
C THR A 210 -6.96 -15.88 -2.84
N TRP A 211 -6.05 -15.53 -1.94
CA TRP A 211 -4.95 -14.62 -2.16
C TRP A 211 -4.05 -15.08 -3.31
N ASN A 212 -3.60 -16.33 -3.28
CA ASN A 212 -2.74 -16.89 -4.31
C ASN A 212 -3.40 -16.86 -5.69
N ARG A 213 -4.71 -17.20 -5.74
CA ARG A 213 -5.48 -17.13 -6.99
C ARG A 213 -5.64 -15.71 -7.51
N ALA A 214 -5.94 -14.75 -6.63
CA ALA A 214 -6.18 -13.36 -7.02
C ALA A 214 -4.89 -12.61 -7.39
N THR A 215 -3.77 -12.98 -6.78
CA THR A 215 -2.47 -12.31 -6.94
C THR A 215 -1.49 -13.05 -7.86
N ALA A 216 -1.92 -14.16 -8.47
CA ALA A 216 -1.11 -14.90 -9.41
C ALA A 216 -0.60 -13.98 -10.54
N PRO A 217 0.68 -14.13 -10.97
CA PRO A 217 1.19 -13.39 -12.11
C PRO A 217 0.28 -13.59 -13.31
N ARG A 218 -0.19 -12.50 -13.93
CA ARG A 218 -0.90 -12.58 -15.21
C ARG A 218 0.08 -13.18 -16.23
N MET A 219 -0.15 -14.44 -16.63
CA MET A 219 0.63 -15.04 -17.72
C MET A 219 0.41 -14.19 -18.97
N ARG A 220 1.44 -13.44 -19.35
CA ARG A 220 1.45 -12.62 -20.55
C ARG A 220 1.65 -13.55 -21.75
N GLY A 221 0.55 -14.03 -22.33
CA GLY A 221 0.54 -14.62 -23.66
C GLY A 221 0.07 -16.07 -23.71
N GLY A 222 -1.22 -16.27 -23.94
CA GLY A 222 -1.60 -17.27 -24.95
C GLY A 222 -1.10 -16.80 -26.32
N PRO A 223 -0.91 -17.71 -27.30
CA PRO A 223 -0.31 -17.39 -28.59
C PRO A 223 -1.00 -16.16 -29.21
N ARG A 224 -0.24 -15.10 -29.45
CA ARG A 224 -0.65 -14.11 -30.46
C ARG A 224 -0.54 -14.84 -31.79
N GLY A 225 -1.66 -15.40 -32.24
CA GLY A 225 -1.78 -16.03 -33.55
C GLY A 225 -1.34 -15.04 -34.62
N GLY A 226 -0.25 -15.37 -35.28
CA GLY A 226 0.07 -14.96 -36.64
C GLY A 226 0.07 -16.22 -37.50
#